data_AF-A0A561R3Z3-F1
#
_entry.id   AF-A0A561R3Z3-F1
#
_cell.length_a   1.000
_cell.length_b   1.000
_cell.length_c   1.000
_cell.angle_alpha   90.00
_cell.angle_beta   90.00
_cell.angle_gamma   90.00
#
_symmetry.space_group_name_H-M   'P 1'
#
loop_
_entity.id
_entity.type
_entity.pdbx_description
1 polymer ?
#
loop_
_entity_poly.entity_id
_entity_poly.type
_entity_poly.pdbx_seq_one_letter_code
_entity_poly.pdbx_strand_id
1 'polypeptide(L)'
;MSGRPEIIEMPEPLGLYAGQLFDRATEYFEAFRVLAPRDLELMHAKYFLLAHALELYLKSFLASNGVKKTELRETKKFGHNLPNILSKCVEFNIPTIENLDIFVREIHHKNEDFDFRYPSNYNLRVPSPDLCMSVLEPLHKNLRPIIEKTRVRAQIEWAQDTRHLKGKNVDFH
;
A
#
# COMPACT_ATOMS: atom_id res chain seq x y z
N MET A 1 19.70 4.60 40.53
CA MET A 1 20.06 4.17 39.17
C MET A 1 18.80 3.61 38.51
N SER A 2 18.11 4.40 37.69
CA SER A 2 16.96 3.93 36.92
C SER A 2 17.52 3.27 35.66
N GLY A 3 17.56 1.93 35.65
CA GLY A 3 17.93 1.16 34.47
C GLY A 3 16.86 1.39 33.40
N ARG A 4 17.28 1.74 32.18
CA ARG A 4 16.35 1.78 31.04
C ARG A 4 15.65 0.41 30.95
N PRO A 5 14.33 0.38 30.74
CA PRO A 5 13.63 -0.89 30.58
C PRO A 5 14.26 -1.68 29.43
N GLU A 6 14.46 -2.98 29.64
CA GLU A 6 14.96 -3.89 28.60
C GLU A 6 13.95 -3.90 27.43
N ILE A 7 14.38 -3.42 26.27
CA ILE A 7 13.62 -3.43 25.03
C ILE A 7 14.02 -4.69 24.25
N ILE A 8 13.03 -5.49 23.86
CA ILE A 8 13.25 -6.65 23.01
C ILE A 8 12.87 -6.26 21.59
N GLU A 9 13.86 -6.25 20.69
CA GLU A 9 13.62 -6.05 19.26
C GLU A 9 13.11 -7.35 18.62
N MET A 10 11.99 -7.27 17.92
CA MET A 10 11.42 -8.39 17.17
C MET A 10 11.05 -7.96 15.75
N PRO A 11 11.20 -8.85 14.75
CA PRO A 11 10.76 -8.54 13.41
C PRO A 11 9.23 -8.38 13.41
N GLU A 12 8.72 -7.31 12.79
CA GLU A 12 7.27 -7.16 12.68
C GLU A 12 6.67 -8.31 11.84
N PRO A 13 5.63 -9.00 12.33
CA PRO A 13 4.90 -9.97 11.55
C PRO A 13 4.38 -9.36 10.25
N LEU A 14 4.68 -9.98 9.10
CA LEU A 14 4.30 -9.44 7.78
C LEU A 14 2.80 -9.25 7.62
N GLY A 15 1.96 -10.07 8.27
CA GLY A 15 0.52 -9.88 8.25
C GLY A 15 0.05 -8.62 8.97
N LEU A 16 0.74 -8.18 10.04
CA LEU A 16 0.47 -6.90 10.69
C LEU A 16 0.86 -5.73 9.78
N TYR A 17 2.05 -5.82 9.20
CA TYR A 17 2.55 -4.81 8.26
C TYR A 17 1.64 -4.69 7.03
N ALA A 18 1.18 -5.81 6.46
CA ALA A 18 0.21 -5.84 5.36
C ALA A 18 -1.08 -5.08 5.74
N GLY A 19 -1.59 -5.31 6.96
CA GLY A 19 -2.74 -4.58 7.50
C GLY A 19 -2.51 -3.07 7.60
N GLN A 20 -1.37 -2.65 8.13
CA GLN A 20 -1.03 -1.22 8.23
C GLN A 20 -0.92 -0.55 6.86
N LEU A 21 -0.30 -1.21 5.87
CA LEU A 21 -0.23 -0.71 4.50
C LEU A 21 -1.63 -0.54 3.91
N PHE A 22 -2.53 -1.50 4.14
CA PHE A 22 -3.91 -1.45 3.67
C PHE A 22 -4.67 -0.28 4.30
N ASP A 23 -4.57 -0.10 5.62
CA ASP A 23 -5.22 0.99 6.34
C ASP A 23 -4.79 2.36 5.77
N ARG A 24 -3.49 2.55 5.50
CA ARG A 24 -2.95 3.77 4.87
C ARG A 24 -3.39 3.93 3.42
N ALA A 25 -3.45 2.84 2.65
CA ALA A 25 -3.96 2.87 1.29
C ALA A 25 -5.42 3.35 1.25
N THR A 26 -6.23 2.88 2.20
CA THR A 26 -7.63 3.31 2.37
C THR A 26 -7.72 4.77 2.77
N GLU A 27 -6.91 5.26 3.72
CA GLU A 27 -6.87 6.69 4.07
C GLU A 27 -6.58 7.57 2.84
N TYR A 28 -5.59 7.21 2.03
CA TYR A 28 -5.26 7.99 0.82
C TYR A 28 -6.33 7.89 -0.26
N PHE A 29 -6.96 6.73 -0.44
CA PHE A 29 -8.05 6.59 -1.39
C PHE A 29 -9.27 7.40 -0.98
N GLU A 30 -9.64 7.41 0.30
CA GLU A 30 -10.72 8.24 0.82
C GLU A 30 -10.39 9.74 0.67
N ALA A 31 -9.15 10.14 0.91
CA ALA A 31 -8.71 11.51 0.64
C ALA A 31 -8.87 11.88 -0.85
N PHE A 32 -8.51 10.98 -1.78
CA PHE A 32 -8.80 11.18 -3.21
C PHE A 32 -10.29 11.36 -3.47
N ARG A 33 -11.16 10.53 -2.88
CA ARG A 33 -12.63 10.61 -3.07
C ARG A 33 -13.20 11.94 -2.58
N VAL A 34 -12.74 12.45 -1.44
CA VAL A 34 -13.16 13.77 -0.92
C VAL A 34 -12.72 14.90 -1.85
N LEU A 35 -11.55 14.76 -2.50
CA LEU A 35 -11.01 15.75 -3.42
C LEU A 35 -11.53 15.60 -4.85
N ALA A 36 -12.11 14.45 -5.22
CA ALA A 36 -12.55 14.16 -6.57
C ALA A 36 -13.46 15.24 -7.17
N PRO A 37 -14.47 15.79 -6.45
CA PRO A 37 -15.35 16.84 -6.98
C PRO A 37 -14.65 18.19 -7.27
N ARG A 38 -13.42 18.39 -6.78
CA ARG A 38 -12.64 19.64 -6.96
C ARG A 38 -11.74 19.49 -8.18
N ASP A 39 -12.34 19.57 -9.38
CA ASP A 39 -11.69 19.01 -10.56
C ASP A 39 -10.36 19.66 -10.96
N LEU A 40 -10.26 20.99 -10.88
CA LEU A 40 -9.07 21.73 -11.32
C LEU A 40 -8.22 22.27 -10.17
N GLU A 41 -8.80 22.51 -9.00
CA GLU A 41 -8.10 23.20 -7.90
C GLU A 41 -7.01 22.35 -7.26
N LEU A 42 -7.22 21.04 -7.16
CA LEU A 42 -6.37 20.13 -6.40
C LEU A 42 -5.96 18.91 -7.21
N MET A 43 -5.86 19.06 -8.54
CA MET A 43 -5.55 17.97 -9.48
C MET A 43 -4.26 17.24 -9.08
N HIS A 44 -3.12 17.94 -8.97
CA HIS A 44 -1.85 17.31 -8.63
C HIS A 44 -1.90 16.56 -7.29
N ALA A 45 -2.46 17.19 -6.25
CA ALA A 45 -2.58 16.61 -4.91
C ALA A 45 -3.46 15.36 -4.90
N LYS A 46 -4.65 15.40 -5.54
CA LYS A 46 -5.56 14.25 -5.53
C LYS A 46 -4.97 13.06 -6.29
N TYR A 47 -4.36 13.27 -7.45
CA TYR A 47 -3.74 12.16 -8.20
C TYR A 47 -2.45 11.64 -7.56
N PHE A 48 -1.70 12.48 -6.83
CA PHE A 48 -0.60 12.00 -5.99
C PHE A 48 -1.10 11.02 -4.91
N LEU A 49 -2.18 11.39 -4.20
CA LEU A 49 -2.80 10.53 -3.19
C LEU A 49 -3.34 9.23 -3.79
N LEU A 50 -3.98 9.30 -4.96
CA LEU A 50 -4.45 8.13 -5.71
C LEU A 50 -3.30 7.17 -6.06
N ALA A 51 -2.20 7.70 -6.58
CA ALA A 51 -1.02 6.90 -6.93
C ALA A 51 -0.43 6.19 -5.70
N HIS A 52 -0.37 6.88 -4.56
CA HIS A 52 0.04 6.28 -3.29
C HIS A 52 -0.94 5.22 -2.80
N ALA A 53 -2.25 5.46 -2.88
CA ALA A 53 -3.25 4.46 -2.50
C ALA A 53 -3.09 3.16 -3.31
N LEU A 54 -2.95 3.28 -4.63
CA LEU A 54 -2.71 2.14 -5.53
C LEU A 54 -1.43 1.38 -5.16
N GLU A 55 -0.31 2.09 -4.95
CA GLU A 55 0.95 1.48 -4.55
C GLU A 55 0.81 0.67 -3.25
N LEU A 56 0.18 1.27 -2.24
CA LEU A 56 0.04 0.66 -0.92
C LEU A 56 -0.92 -0.52 -0.91
N TYR A 57 -2.01 -0.47 -1.69
CA TYR A 57 -2.90 -1.64 -1.86
C TYR A 57 -2.14 -2.84 -2.44
N LEU A 58 -1.38 -2.63 -3.51
CA LEU A 58 -0.62 -3.71 -4.14
C LEU A 58 0.49 -4.23 -3.22
N LYS A 59 1.22 -3.34 -2.54
CA LYS A 59 2.25 -3.75 -1.56
C LYS A 59 1.66 -4.48 -0.35
N SER A 60 0.48 -4.09 0.11
CA SER A 60 -0.24 -4.79 1.16
C SER A 60 -0.55 -6.23 0.74
N PHE A 61 -1.02 -6.44 -0.49
CA PHE A 61 -1.23 -7.77 -1.04
C PHE A 61 0.07 -8.59 -1.10
N LEU A 62 1.17 -8.02 -1.59
CA LEU A 62 2.47 -8.70 -1.59
C LEU A 62 2.95 -9.07 -0.18
N ALA A 63 2.84 -8.15 0.79
CA ALA A 63 3.20 -8.41 2.18
C ALA A 63 2.35 -9.54 2.77
N SER A 64 1.06 -9.59 2.45
CA SER A 64 0.16 -10.67 2.88
C SER A 64 0.51 -12.05 2.30
N ASN A 65 1.23 -12.07 1.18
CA ASN A 65 1.77 -13.26 0.54
C ASN A 65 3.24 -13.54 0.90
N GLY A 66 3.78 -12.87 1.93
CA GLY A 66 5.11 -13.17 2.48
C GLY A 66 6.28 -12.42 1.84
N VAL A 67 6.02 -11.43 0.97
CA VAL A 67 7.10 -10.57 0.45
C VAL A 67 7.62 -9.68 1.57
N LYS A 68 8.95 -9.69 1.79
CA LYS A 68 9.58 -9.00 2.91
C LYS A 68 9.56 -7.47 2.73
N LYS A 69 9.50 -6.73 3.85
CA LYS A 69 9.57 -5.26 3.87
C LYS A 69 10.76 -4.70 3.09
N THR A 70 11.93 -5.34 3.21
CA THR A 70 13.16 -4.94 2.54
C THR A 70 13.01 -5.00 1.02
N GLU A 71 12.39 -6.07 0.50
CA GLU A 71 12.13 -6.23 -0.93
C GLU A 71 11.10 -5.20 -1.44
N LEU A 72 10.06 -4.93 -0.65
CA LEU A 72 9.03 -3.93 -0.99
C LEU A 72 9.60 -2.50 -1.07
N ARG A 73 10.68 -2.20 -0.34
CA ARG A 73 11.38 -0.91 -0.34
C ARG A 73 12.52 -0.84 -1.34
N GLU A 74 13.03 -1.98 -1.80
CA GLU A 74 14.17 -2.05 -2.71
C GLU A 74 13.80 -1.49 -4.08
N THR A 75 14.39 -0.35 -4.45
CA THR A 75 14.12 0.37 -5.71
C THR A 75 14.36 -0.48 -6.96
N LYS A 76 15.31 -1.43 -6.90
CA LYS A 76 15.62 -2.33 -8.01
C LYS A 76 14.58 -3.44 -8.21
N LYS A 77 13.80 -3.77 -7.18
CA LYS A 77 12.76 -4.80 -7.26
C LYS A 77 11.39 -4.18 -7.40
N PHE A 78 10.92 -3.58 -6.31
CA PHE A 78 9.55 -3.06 -6.20
C PHE A 78 9.56 -1.56 -6.04
N GLY A 79 10.19 -1.02 -4.98
CA GLY A 79 10.31 0.43 -4.78
C GLY A 79 8.99 1.17 -5.07
N HIS A 80 9.02 2.14 -5.98
CA HIS A 80 7.83 2.84 -6.49
C HIS A 80 7.42 2.39 -7.90
N ASN A 81 7.94 1.25 -8.36
CA ASN A 81 7.69 0.70 -9.69
C ASN A 81 6.38 -0.12 -9.67
N LEU A 82 5.26 0.55 -9.96
CA LEU A 82 3.94 -0.09 -9.97
C LEU A 82 3.84 -1.28 -10.94
N PRO A 83 4.41 -1.25 -12.17
CA PRO A 83 4.38 -2.41 -13.06
C PRO A 83 5.03 -3.66 -12.46
N ASN A 84 6.21 -3.53 -11.83
CA ASN A 84 6.87 -4.66 -11.17
C ASN A 84 6.06 -5.17 -9.98
N ILE A 85 5.48 -4.26 -9.19
CA ILE A 85 4.62 -4.62 -8.06
C ILE A 85 3.41 -5.41 -8.56
N LEU A 86 2.71 -4.91 -9.59
CA LEU A 86 1.53 -5.58 -10.16
C LEU A 86 1.92 -6.95 -10.76
N SER A 87 3.02 -7.04 -11.51
CA SER A 87 3.50 -8.30 -12.07
C SER A 87 3.67 -9.35 -10.96
N LYS A 88 4.26 -8.96 -9.83
CA LYS A 88 4.40 -9.87 -8.69
C LYS A 88 3.07 -10.22 -8.03
N CYS A 89 2.12 -9.27 -7.98
CA CYS A 89 0.77 -9.54 -7.50
C CYS A 89 0.05 -10.58 -8.38
N VAL A 90 0.24 -10.51 -9.69
CA VAL A 90 -0.31 -11.49 -10.65
C VAL A 90 0.28 -12.88 -10.41
N GLU A 91 1.58 -13.00 -10.14
CA GLU A 91 2.20 -14.29 -9.77
C GLU A 91 1.58 -14.90 -8.50
N PHE A 92 1.10 -14.06 -7.58
CA PHE A 92 0.39 -14.49 -6.37
C PHE A 92 -1.14 -14.60 -6.54
N ASN A 93 -1.65 -14.54 -7.78
CA ASN A 93 -3.07 -14.62 -8.09
C ASN A 93 -3.92 -13.54 -7.41
N ILE A 94 -3.50 -12.27 -7.50
CA ILE A 94 -4.34 -11.14 -7.10
C ILE A 94 -5.72 -11.22 -7.77
N PRO A 95 -6.82 -10.85 -7.07
CA PRO A 95 -8.15 -10.82 -7.68
C PRO A 95 -8.18 -10.01 -8.97
N THR A 96 -8.84 -10.56 -9.99
CA THR A 96 -8.98 -9.88 -11.29
C THR A 96 -9.85 -8.64 -11.14
N ILE A 97 -9.26 -7.48 -11.41
CA ILE A 97 -9.95 -6.19 -11.46
C ILE A 97 -9.88 -5.67 -12.90
N GLU A 98 -11.01 -5.27 -13.45
CA GLU A 98 -11.07 -4.74 -14.82
C GLU A 98 -10.17 -3.51 -14.99
N ASN A 99 -9.42 -3.46 -16.09
CA ASN A 99 -8.52 -2.36 -16.46
C ASN A 99 -7.37 -2.06 -15.48
N LEU A 100 -7.14 -2.90 -14.46
CA LEU A 100 -6.11 -2.64 -13.44
C LEU A 100 -4.70 -2.54 -14.03
N ASP A 101 -4.36 -3.36 -15.01
CA ASP A 101 -3.05 -3.38 -15.65
C ASP A 101 -2.78 -2.11 -16.47
N ILE A 102 -3.75 -1.68 -17.26
CA ILE A 102 -3.69 -0.43 -18.04
C ILE A 102 -3.60 0.75 -17.08
N PHE A 103 -4.45 0.77 -16.05
CA PHE A 103 -4.50 1.82 -15.05
C PHE A 103 -3.17 1.96 -14.29
N VAL A 104 -2.57 0.83 -13.89
CA VAL A 104 -1.26 0.81 -13.22
C VAL A 104 -0.17 1.43 -14.09
N ARG A 105 -0.13 1.11 -15.39
CA ARG A 105 0.86 1.68 -16.32
C ARG A 105 0.67 3.19 -16.49
N GLU A 106 -0.57 3.63 -16.70
CA GLU A 106 -0.91 5.06 -16.85
C GLU A 106 -0.53 5.88 -15.61
N ILE A 107 -0.85 5.38 -14.41
CA ILE A 107 -0.50 6.07 -13.16
C ILE A 107 1.01 6.05 -12.91
N HIS A 108 1.68 4.94 -13.23
CA HIS A 108 3.14 4.84 -13.08
C HIS A 108 3.86 5.89 -13.92
N HIS A 109 3.55 5.96 -15.21
CA HIS A 109 4.18 6.90 -16.14
C HIS A 109 4.03 8.35 -15.70
N LYS A 110 2.91 8.69 -15.04
CA LYS A 110 2.65 10.05 -14.54
C LYS A 110 3.27 10.34 -13.18
N ASN A 111 3.68 9.30 -12.43
CA ASN A 111 4.23 9.47 -11.08
C ASN A 111 5.74 9.23 -11.02
N GLU A 112 6.31 8.50 -11.99
CA GLU A 112 7.73 8.12 -12.00
C GLU A 112 8.66 9.35 -12.10
N ASP A 113 8.30 10.33 -12.93
CA ASP A 113 9.03 11.59 -13.09
C ASP A 113 8.58 12.70 -12.14
N PHE A 114 7.83 12.32 -11.10
CA PHE A 114 7.34 13.26 -10.08
C PHE A 114 6.39 14.34 -10.64
N ASP A 115 5.70 14.11 -11.77
CA ASP A 115 4.82 15.12 -12.42
C ASP A 115 3.63 15.56 -11.55
N PHE A 116 3.20 14.73 -10.60
CA PHE A 116 2.20 15.14 -9.60
C PHE A 116 2.76 16.06 -8.50
N ARG A 117 4.07 16.25 -8.42
CA ARG A 117 4.75 16.98 -7.33
C ARG A 117 5.50 18.21 -7.83
N TYR A 118 6.10 18.13 -9.01
CA TYR A 118 6.88 19.22 -9.58
C TYR A 118 6.33 19.60 -10.95
N PRO A 119 6.36 20.90 -11.32
CA PRO A 119 6.03 21.32 -12.67
C PRO A 119 6.93 20.59 -13.68
N SER A 120 6.32 19.95 -14.65
CA SER A 120 7.00 19.42 -15.83
C SER A 120 6.52 20.14 -17.09
N ASN A 121 7.27 20.01 -18.17
CA ASN A 121 6.92 20.64 -19.45
C ASN A 121 5.82 19.88 -20.21
N TYR A 122 5.14 18.92 -19.56
CA TYR A 122 4.11 18.08 -20.15
C TYR A 122 2.70 18.55 -19.78
N ASN A 123 1.78 18.48 -20.74
CA ASN A 123 0.36 18.55 -20.46
C ASN A 123 -0.10 17.25 -19.80
N LEU A 124 -0.15 17.23 -18.47
CA LEU A 124 -0.51 16.07 -17.69
C LEU A 124 -2.00 15.71 -17.89
N ARG A 125 -2.25 14.69 -18.71
CA ARG A 125 -3.58 14.10 -18.87
C ARG A 125 -3.78 12.98 -17.86
N VAL A 126 -4.81 13.09 -17.05
CA VAL A 126 -5.14 12.15 -15.98
C VAL A 126 -6.50 11.48 -16.24
N PRO A 127 -6.70 10.22 -15.82
CA PRO A 127 -7.99 9.53 -15.93
C PRO A 127 -9.07 10.26 -15.12
N SER A 128 -10.34 10.24 -15.54
CA SER A 128 -11.41 10.88 -14.77
C SER A 128 -11.53 10.28 -13.37
N PRO A 129 -12.03 11.04 -12.37
CA PRO A 129 -12.23 10.50 -11.03
C PRO A 129 -13.13 9.25 -11.00
N ASP A 130 -14.15 9.19 -11.85
CA ASP A 130 -15.02 8.02 -11.98
C ASP A 130 -14.27 6.77 -12.43
N LEU A 131 -13.38 6.91 -13.42
CA LEU A 131 -12.54 5.81 -13.88
C LEU A 131 -11.55 5.37 -12.78
N CYS A 132 -11.03 6.31 -12.00
CA CYS A 132 -10.16 5.98 -10.87
C CYS A 132 -10.92 5.18 -9.80
N MET A 133 -12.15 5.60 -9.48
CA MET A 133 -13.01 4.91 -8.52
C MET A 133 -13.43 3.52 -9.03
N SER A 134 -13.73 3.37 -10.33
CA SER A 134 -14.13 2.09 -10.90
C SER A 134 -13.03 1.02 -10.84
N VAL A 135 -11.76 1.42 -10.69
CA VAL A 135 -10.62 0.50 -10.51
C VAL A 135 -10.30 0.29 -9.03
N LEU A 136 -10.16 1.36 -8.24
CA LEU A 136 -9.70 1.25 -6.85
C LEU A 136 -10.77 0.74 -5.89
N GLU A 137 -12.06 1.00 -6.12
CA GLU A 137 -13.12 0.51 -5.24
C GLU A 137 -13.23 -1.04 -5.30
N PRO A 138 -13.25 -1.69 -6.48
CA PRO A 138 -13.15 -3.14 -6.56
C PRO A 138 -11.84 -3.69 -5.99
N LEU A 139 -10.70 -3.02 -6.21
CA LEU A 139 -9.42 -3.44 -5.65
C LEU A 139 -9.47 -3.46 -4.11
N HIS A 140 -9.89 -2.35 -3.49
CA HIS A 140 -10.09 -2.24 -2.04
C HIS A 140 -11.02 -3.34 -1.51
N LYS A 141 -12.20 -3.51 -2.13
CA LYS A 141 -13.20 -4.48 -1.71
C LYS A 141 -12.70 -5.93 -1.76
N ASN A 142 -11.96 -6.29 -2.81
CA ASN A 142 -11.46 -7.65 -2.99
C ASN A 142 -10.22 -7.94 -2.12
N LEU A 143 -9.38 -6.94 -1.86
CA LEU A 143 -8.20 -7.13 -1.02
C LEU A 143 -8.56 -7.18 0.47
N ARG A 144 -9.53 -6.40 0.93
CA ARG A 144 -9.93 -6.33 2.36
C ARG A 144 -10.01 -7.70 3.05
N PRO A 145 -10.81 -8.68 2.60
CA PRO A 145 -10.94 -9.96 3.30
C PRO A 145 -9.63 -10.78 3.31
N ILE A 146 -8.78 -10.63 2.28
CA ILE A 146 -7.48 -11.31 2.20
C ILE A 146 -6.54 -10.74 3.27
N ILE A 147 -6.44 -9.41 3.33
CA ILE A 147 -5.54 -8.72 4.26
C ILE A 147 -6.02 -8.90 5.70
N GLU A 148 -7.31 -8.76 5.98
CA GLU A 148 -7.87 -8.96 7.32
C GLU A 148 -7.60 -10.38 7.84
N LYS A 149 -7.81 -11.41 7.01
CA LYS A 149 -7.52 -12.80 7.38
C LYS A 149 -6.04 -12.97 7.75
N THR A 150 -5.14 -12.44 6.93
CA THR A 150 -3.69 -12.57 7.18
C THR A 150 -3.26 -11.77 8.41
N ARG A 151 -3.84 -10.59 8.63
CA ARG A 151 -3.60 -9.77 9.82
C ARG A 151 -4.03 -10.49 11.10
N VAL A 152 -5.24 -11.04 11.13
CA VAL A 152 -5.77 -11.79 12.28
C VAL A 152 -4.90 -13.01 12.57
N ARG A 153 -4.51 -13.75 11.54
CA ARG A 153 -3.59 -14.90 11.69
C ARG A 153 -2.26 -14.47 12.32
N ALA A 154 -1.65 -13.40 11.80
CA ALA A 154 -0.39 -12.87 12.33
C ALA A 154 -0.53 -12.37 13.78
N GLN A 155 -1.67 -11.79 14.16
CA GLN A 155 -1.96 -11.39 15.55
C GLN A 155 -1.99 -12.60 16.49
N ILE A 156 -2.64 -13.69 16.06
CA ILE A 156 -2.74 -14.92 16.86
C ILE A 156 -1.36 -15.56 17.02
N GLU A 157 -0.63 -15.75 15.91
CA GLU A 157 0.72 -16.33 15.92
C GLU A 157 1.66 -15.49 16.79
N TRP A 158 1.64 -14.17 16.63
CA TRP A 158 2.46 -13.28 17.46
C TRP A 158 2.09 -13.33 18.94
N ALA A 159 0.80 -13.38 19.29
CA ALA A 159 0.36 -13.49 20.68
C ALA A 159 0.79 -14.81 21.33
N GLN A 160 0.86 -15.89 20.55
CA GLN A 160 1.40 -17.18 21.00
C GLN A 160 2.92 -17.09 21.21
N ASP A 161 3.64 -16.55 20.23
CA ASP A 161 5.10 -16.45 20.26
C ASP A 161 5.59 -15.52 21.35
N THR A 162 4.91 -14.41 21.62
CA THR A 162 5.30 -13.42 22.65
C THR A 162 4.74 -13.69 24.03
N ARG A 163 4.03 -14.80 24.24
CA ARG A 163 3.44 -15.15 25.54
C ARG A 163 4.46 -15.18 26.68
N HIS A 164 5.70 -15.59 26.37
CA HIS A 164 6.82 -15.64 27.32
C HIS A 164 7.44 -14.26 27.60
N LEU A 165 7.07 -13.22 26.85
CA LEU A 165 7.57 -11.84 26.97
C LEU A 165 6.58 -10.92 27.68
N LYS A 166 5.49 -11.46 28.25
CA LYS A 166 4.44 -10.68 28.91
C LYS A 166 5.03 -9.82 30.05
N GLY A 167 4.87 -8.50 29.96
CA GLY A 167 5.41 -7.53 30.92
C GLY A 167 6.76 -6.90 30.53
N LYS A 168 7.31 -7.25 29.36
CA LYS A 168 8.49 -6.59 28.76
C LYS A 168 8.08 -5.64 27.64
N ASN A 169 8.90 -4.61 27.38
CA ASN A 169 8.71 -3.70 26.24
C ASN A 169 9.23 -4.36 24.96
N VAL A 170 8.41 -4.42 23.92
CA VAL A 170 8.76 -5.02 22.63
C VAL A 170 8.65 -3.95 21.55
N ASP A 171 9.72 -3.75 20.79
CA ASP A 171 9.77 -2.82 19.66
C ASP A 171 9.95 -3.57 18.33
N PHE A 172 9.33 -3.06 17.27
CA PHE A 172 9.41 -3.62 15.93
C PHE A 172 10.51 -2.95 15.10
N HIS A 173 11.20 -3.74 14.28
CA HIS A 173 12.10 -3.27 13.22
C HIS A 173 11.62 -3.65 11.80
#